data_AF-A0A1C1CEV6-F1
#
_entry.id   AF-A0A1C1CEV6-F1
#
_cell.length_a   1.000
_cell.length_b   1.000
_cell.length_c   1.000
_cell.angle_alpha   90.00
_cell.angle_beta   90.00
_cell.angle_gamma   90.00
#
_symmetry.space_group_name_H-M   'P 1'
#
loop_
_entity.id
_entity.type
_entity.pdbx_description
1 polymer ?
#
loop_
_entity_poly.entity_id
_entity_poly.type
_entity_poly.pdbx_seq_one_letter_code
_entity_poly.pdbx_strand_id
1 'polypeptide(L)'
;MYVRRQTHAACLRRGYLRNNPSIEAVIIRQFQQNEGTLRPAYGFSASVSRPIVLTVDAPQVLDPQAALLTTSEVYNFLLENPARPPPKKIGSYTPVNLKGYQRVREDFLDYITNTIPYIAGYPPPETFIHTLVPKLRTFGLSKTEAFMMINLGVGLARGHEQQPSANGDRDGDMNALSGTAESTSGNGNAGTSGDEEQHEAVGEGDEAAYQPSDMELLSCVIEEFEDRFPGDEGQEQIQKIVQLIRDEYQSAQTKHAATNGDARGKGDTMDVS
;
A
#
# COMPACT_ATOMS: atom_id res chain seq x y z
N MET A 1 4.83 -21.82 56.87
CA MET A 1 5.14 -22.68 55.71
C MET A 1 4.79 -21.91 54.44
N TYR A 2 5.72 -21.94 53.48
CA TYR A 2 5.62 -21.55 52.06
C TYR A 2 4.30 -22.04 51.40
N VAL A 3 3.68 -21.49 50.35
CA VAL A 3 4.09 -21.08 48.98
C VAL A 3 2.90 -20.23 48.42
N ARG A 4 3.05 -18.96 48.01
CA ARG A 4 3.40 -18.39 46.68
C ARG A 4 2.36 -18.54 45.54
N ARG A 5 2.03 -17.37 44.95
CA ARG A 5 1.14 -17.02 43.84
C ARG A 5 1.63 -17.52 42.46
N GLN A 6 0.71 -17.68 41.49
CA GLN A 6 0.89 -17.30 40.06
C GLN A 6 -0.44 -17.38 39.29
N THR A 7 -1.03 -16.24 38.90
CA THR A 7 -1.08 -15.63 37.54
C THR A 7 -2.02 -16.32 36.54
N HIS A 8 -3.23 -15.75 36.40
CA HIS A 8 -4.14 -15.95 35.28
C HIS A 8 -3.98 -14.77 34.29
N ALA A 9 -3.22 -14.99 33.22
CA ALA A 9 -3.18 -14.10 32.05
C ALA A 9 -2.97 -14.96 30.80
N ALA A 10 -3.99 -15.72 30.43
CA ALA A 10 -3.98 -16.59 29.25
C ALA A 10 -5.37 -16.57 28.59
N CYS A 11 -5.70 -15.47 27.90
CA CYS A 11 -6.87 -15.43 27.02
C CYS A 11 -6.75 -14.27 26.03
N LEU A 12 -5.98 -14.42 24.92
CA LEU A 12 -6.06 -13.58 23.69
C LEU A 12 -5.00 -13.89 22.58
N ARG A 13 -4.51 -15.14 22.41
CA ARG A 13 -3.45 -15.44 21.40
C ARG A 13 -3.71 -16.67 20.50
N ARG A 14 -4.94 -16.96 20.09
CA ARG A 14 -5.21 -17.99 19.07
C ARG A 14 -6.07 -17.38 17.96
N GLY A 15 -5.46 -17.05 16.81
CA GLY A 15 -6.25 -16.77 15.60
C GLY A 15 -5.55 -16.08 14.43
N TYR A 16 -4.46 -15.33 14.62
CA TYR A 16 -4.05 -14.33 13.62
C TYR A 16 -2.65 -14.48 12.99
N LEU A 17 -1.93 -15.58 13.26
CA LEU A 17 -0.51 -15.72 12.89
C LEU A 17 -0.24 -17.04 12.15
N ARG A 18 -0.69 -17.18 10.90
CA ARG A 18 -0.33 -18.36 10.09
C ARG A 18 0.28 -18.13 8.72
N ASN A 19 0.31 -16.91 8.17
CA ASN A 19 0.64 -16.74 6.75
C ASN A 19 1.77 -15.74 6.41
N ASN A 20 2.56 -15.20 7.36
CA ASN A 20 3.62 -14.27 6.97
C ASN A 20 4.88 -14.27 7.88
N PRO A 21 5.86 -15.18 7.65
CA PRO A 21 7.07 -15.26 8.48
C PRO A 21 8.07 -14.10 8.26
N SER A 22 7.95 -13.33 7.17
CA SER A 22 8.93 -12.28 6.83
C SER A 22 8.74 -11.00 7.64
N ILE A 23 7.48 -10.61 7.90
CA ILE A 23 7.14 -9.40 8.69
C ILE A 23 7.43 -9.63 10.18
N GLU A 24 7.18 -10.85 10.70
CA GLU A 24 7.61 -11.21 12.06
C GLU A 24 9.12 -11.14 12.22
N ALA A 25 9.89 -11.58 11.23
CA ALA A 25 11.35 -11.55 11.31
C ALA A 25 11.92 -10.13 11.38
N VAL A 26 11.34 -9.16 10.65
CA VAL A 26 11.80 -7.76 10.69
C VAL A 26 11.41 -7.09 12.02
N ILE A 27 10.19 -7.33 12.51
CA ILE A 27 9.70 -6.73 13.76
C ILE A 27 10.39 -7.35 15.00
N ILE A 28 10.64 -8.66 15.01
CA ILE A 28 11.29 -9.35 16.13
C ILE A 28 12.81 -9.06 16.16
N ARG A 29 13.47 -8.97 15.00
CA ARG A 29 14.92 -8.71 14.94
C ARG A 29 15.27 -7.28 15.37
N GLN A 30 14.38 -6.30 15.13
CA GLN A 30 14.55 -4.93 15.59
C GLN A 30 14.33 -4.79 17.11
N PHE A 31 13.48 -5.63 17.71
CA PHE A 31 13.27 -5.63 19.17
C PHE A 31 14.42 -6.28 19.95
N GLN A 32 15.22 -7.14 19.33
CA GLN A 32 16.35 -7.82 20.00
C GLN A 32 17.64 -6.98 20.05
N GLN A 33 17.78 -5.93 19.25
CA GLN A 33 18.98 -5.08 19.23
C GLN A 33 18.97 -3.94 20.26
N ASN A 34 17.84 -3.66 20.93
CA ASN A 34 17.71 -2.54 21.87
C ASN A 34 17.68 -2.93 23.36
N GLU A 35 17.86 -4.21 23.72
CA GLU A 35 18.01 -4.64 25.12
C GLU A 35 19.49 -4.73 25.54
N GLY A 36 20.19 -3.59 25.52
CA GLY A 36 21.64 -3.57 25.76
C GLY A 36 22.17 -2.26 26.31
N THR A 37 21.70 -1.78 27.47
CA THR A 37 22.52 -0.98 28.42
C THR A 37 21.83 -0.96 29.78
N LEU A 38 22.22 -1.92 30.63
CA LEU A 38 21.95 -1.93 32.07
C LEU A 38 22.75 -0.82 32.76
N ARG A 39 22.09 0.02 33.55
CA ARG A 39 22.72 0.78 34.64
C ARG A 39 21.87 0.66 35.92
N PRO A 40 22.36 0.00 36.98
CA PRO A 40 21.83 0.17 38.32
C PRO A 40 22.78 1.05 39.12
N ALA A 41 22.36 2.24 39.57
CA ALA A 41 23.12 2.97 40.57
C ALA A 41 22.24 3.95 41.37
N TYR A 42 22.43 3.89 42.68
CA TYR A 42 22.05 4.83 43.74
C TYR A 42 20.67 4.67 44.39
N GLY A 43 20.71 4.18 45.62
CA GLY A 43 19.61 4.16 46.55
C GLY A 43 19.35 5.52 47.21
N PHE A 44 18.10 5.70 47.64
CA PHE A 44 17.71 6.63 48.70
C PHE A 44 16.37 6.13 49.24
N SER A 45 16.40 5.56 50.44
CA SER A 45 15.85 6.13 51.67
C SER A 45 14.32 6.27 51.69
N ALA A 46 13.70 5.48 52.56
CA ALA A 46 12.28 5.42 52.81
C ALA A 46 11.78 6.71 53.48
N SER A 47 10.78 7.38 52.90
CA SER A 47 9.77 8.13 53.66
C SER A 47 8.64 8.64 52.77
N VAL A 48 7.44 8.65 53.35
CA VAL A 48 6.21 9.35 52.93
C VAL A 48 5.44 8.79 51.74
N SER A 49 4.37 8.08 52.10
CA SER A 49 3.18 7.78 51.31
C SER A 49 2.72 8.99 50.51
N ARG A 50 2.90 8.95 49.18
CA ARG A 50 2.27 9.85 48.22
C ARG A 50 1.39 9.02 47.28
N PRO A 51 0.22 9.52 46.86
CA PRO A 51 -0.64 8.82 45.91
C PRO A 51 0.14 8.59 44.61
N ILE A 52 0.12 7.35 44.12
CA ILE A 52 0.66 6.96 42.82
C ILE A 52 -0.20 7.66 41.76
N VAL A 53 0.26 8.83 41.29
CA VAL A 53 -0.19 9.37 40.01
C VAL A 53 0.49 8.51 38.96
N LEU A 54 -0.27 7.58 38.37
CA LEU A 54 0.15 6.94 37.13
C LEU A 54 0.07 8.00 36.03
N THR A 55 1.08 8.85 35.92
CA THR A 55 1.38 9.53 34.67
C THR A 55 1.70 8.43 33.68
N VAL A 56 0.73 8.10 32.83
CA VAL A 56 0.96 7.28 31.66
C VAL A 56 1.87 8.15 30.79
N ASP A 57 3.16 7.85 30.79
CA ASP A 57 4.10 8.53 29.91
C ASP A 57 3.53 8.44 28.49
N ALA A 58 3.47 9.59 27.81
CA ALA A 58 2.97 9.65 26.44
C ALA A 58 3.73 8.62 25.57
N PRO A 59 3.08 7.97 24.60
CA PRO A 59 3.74 6.99 23.75
C PRO A 59 4.98 7.61 23.11
N GLN A 60 6.14 7.05 23.42
CA GLN A 60 7.42 7.49 22.86
C GLN A 60 7.62 6.84 21.49
N VAL A 61 8.02 7.64 20.50
CA VAL A 61 8.42 7.13 19.19
C VAL A 61 9.79 6.48 19.36
N LEU A 62 9.87 5.16 19.18
CA LEU A 62 11.13 4.41 19.29
C LEU A 62 12.02 4.62 18.07
N ASP A 63 11.43 4.49 16.88
CA ASP A 63 12.10 4.64 15.59
C ASP A 63 11.12 5.25 14.58
N PRO A 64 11.37 6.48 14.09
CA PRO A 64 10.50 7.12 13.11
C PRO A 64 10.65 6.54 11.69
N GLN A 65 11.72 5.81 11.38
CA GLN A 65 12.05 5.33 10.03
C GLN A 65 12.34 3.81 10.03
N ALA A 66 11.48 3.05 10.71
CA ALA A 66 11.66 1.61 10.88
C ALA A 66 11.69 0.81 9.55
N ALA A 67 11.00 1.28 8.51
CA ALA A 67 10.97 0.62 7.20
C ALA A 67 10.67 1.60 6.06
N LEU A 68 11.15 1.22 4.87
CA LEU A 68 10.71 1.80 3.60
C LEU A 68 9.84 0.76 2.91
N LEU A 69 8.62 1.14 2.54
CA LEU A 69 7.63 0.28 1.88
C LEU A 69 7.28 0.88 0.51
N THR A 70 7.14 0.04 -0.50
CA THR A 70 6.61 0.46 -1.79
C THR A 70 5.10 0.64 -1.73
N THR A 71 4.55 1.43 -2.63
CA THR A 71 3.09 1.63 -2.71
C THR A 71 2.37 0.31 -3.03
N SER A 72 3.03 -0.63 -3.71
CA SER A 72 2.49 -1.96 -4.01
C SER A 72 2.43 -2.86 -2.79
N GLU A 73 3.43 -2.80 -1.89
CA GLU A 73 3.40 -3.49 -0.60
C GLU A 73 2.26 -2.98 0.27
N VAL A 74 2.10 -1.65 0.36
CA VAL A 74 1.01 -1.04 1.12
C VAL A 74 -0.35 -1.42 0.54
N TYR A 75 -0.50 -1.36 -0.79
CA TYR A 75 -1.73 -1.74 -1.47
C TYR A 75 -2.11 -3.20 -1.22
N ASN A 76 -1.19 -4.13 -1.42
CA ASN A 76 -1.43 -5.55 -1.17
C ASN A 76 -1.72 -5.84 0.31
N PHE A 77 -0.99 -5.18 1.22
CA PHE A 77 -1.28 -5.29 2.65
C PHE A 77 -2.71 -4.86 2.97
N LEU A 78 -3.20 -3.77 2.37
CA LEU A 78 -4.57 -3.33 2.56
C LEU A 78 -5.56 -4.33 1.97
N LEU A 79 -5.30 -4.93 0.80
CA LEU A 79 -6.15 -5.96 0.22
C LEU A 79 -6.27 -7.20 1.12
N GLU A 80 -5.16 -7.66 1.68
CA GLU A 80 -5.12 -8.82 2.58
C GLU A 80 -5.76 -8.53 3.95
N ASN A 81 -5.76 -7.27 4.38
CA ASN A 81 -6.27 -6.84 5.68
C ASN A 81 -7.48 -5.92 5.50
N PRO A 82 -8.69 -6.46 5.30
CA PRO A 82 -9.89 -5.66 5.10
C PRO A 82 -10.21 -4.80 6.33
N ALA A 83 -10.94 -3.70 6.09
CA ALA A 83 -11.27 -2.75 7.14
C ALA A 83 -12.02 -3.42 8.30
N ARG A 84 -11.64 -3.09 9.54
CA ARG A 84 -12.30 -3.59 10.74
C ARG A 84 -13.78 -3.14 10.74
N PRO A 85 -14.75 -4.06 10.96
CA PRO A 85 -16.15 -3.67 11.06
C PRO A 85 -16.35 -2.71 12.25
N PRO A 86 -17.34 -1.80 12.15
CA PRO A 86 -17.62 -0.88 13.24
C PRO A 86 -17.92 -1.65 14.53
N PRO A 87 -17.33 -1.26 15.68
CA PRO A 87 -17.54 -1.96 16.94
C PRO A 87 -19.03 -1.91 17.33
N LYS A 88 -19.60 -3.07 17.64
CA LYS A 88 -20.92 -3.14 18.27
C LYS A 88 -20.82 -2.53 19.67
N LYS A 89 -21.80 -1.73 20.08
CA LYS A 89 -21.87 -1.23 21.47
C LYS A 89 -22.05 -2.43 22.41
N ILE A 90 -21.03 -2.74 23.21
CA ILE A 90 -21.08 -3.80 24.22
C ILE A 90 -21.08 -3.09 25.59
N GLY A 91 -22.22 -3.11 26.26
CA GLY A 91 -22.40 -2.44 27.54
C GLY A 91 -22.29 -0.92 27.44
N SER A 92 -21.65 -0.31 28.43
CA SER A 92 -21.48 1.15 28.56
C SER A 92 -20.15 1.67 27.99
N TYR A 93 -19.30 0.80 27.42
CA TYR A 93 -18.02 1.24 26.86
C TYR A 93 -18.23 2.07 25.59
N THR A 94 -17.51 3.19 25.49
CA THR A 94 -17.49 4.00 24.26
C THR A 94 -16.79 3.21 23.15
N PRO A 95 -17.47 2.95 22.01
CA PRO A 95 -16.83 2.27 20.89
C PRO A 95 -15.62 3.06 20.37
N VAL A 96 -14.57 2.36 19.97
CA VAL A 96 -13.43 2.98 19.29
C VAL A 96 -13.90 3.63 17.99
N ASN A 97 -13.55 4.91 17.80
CA ASN A 97 -13.92 5.64 16.59
C ASN A 97 -13.01 5.20 15.43
N LEU A 98 -13.57 4.44 14.49
CA LEU A 98 -12.85 3.95 13.31
C LEU A 98 -12.95 4.89 12.09
N LYS A 99 -13.64 6.03 12.20
CA LYS A 99 -13.90 6.93 11.07
C LYS A 99 -12.61 7.44 10.43
N GLY A 100 -11.62 7.83 11.24
CA GLY A 100 -10.32 8.30 10.73
C GLY A 100 -9.55 7.22 9.97
N TYR A 101 -9.55 5.99 10.49
CA TYR A 101 -8.92 4.85 9.85
C TYR A 101 -9.57 4.50 8.51
N GLN A 102 -10.90 4.53 8.44
CA GLN A 102 -11.65 4.27 7.20
C GLN A 102 -11.35 5.34 6.15
N ARG A 103 -11.38 6.63 6.54
CA ARG A 103 -11.06 7.74 5.65
C ARG A 103 -9.67 7.63 5.04
N VAL A 104 -8.63 7.39 5.85
CA VAL A 104 -7.25 7.25 5.33
C VAL A 104 -7.15 6.10 4.34
N ARG A 105 -7.87 5.00 4.59
CA ARG A 105 -7.88 3.85 3.68
C ARG A 105 -8.60 4.16 2.37
N GLU A 106 -9.75 4.84 2.43
CA GLU A 106 -10.50 5.31 1.26
C GLU A 106 -9.67 6.30 0.44
N ASP A 107 -9.08 7.31 1.09
CA ASP A 107 -8.21 8.31 0.46
C ASP A 107 -7.00 7.66 -0.24
N PHE A 108 -6.40 6.63 0.37
CA PHE A 108 -5.28 5.91 -0.23
C PHE A 108 -5.71 5.08 -1.45
N LEU A 109 -6.87 4.43 -1.40
CA LEU A 109 -7.43 3.69 -2.53
C LEU A 109 -7.82 4.64 -3.67
N ASP A 110 -8.37 5.80 -3.35
CA ASP A 110 -8.67 6.87 -4.30
C ASP A 110 -7.38 7.39 -4.97
N TYR A 111 -6.33 7.65 -4.19
CA TYR A 111 -5.01 8.00 -4.70
C TYR A 111 -4.49 6.96 -5.69
N ILE A 112 -4.55 5.67 -5.36
CA ILE A 112 -4.09 4.61 -6.26
C ILE A 112 -4.89 4.57 -7.55
N THR A 113 -6.22 4.62 -7.43
CA THR A 113 -7.14 4.51 -8.57
C THR A 113 -6.96 5.69 -9.53
N ASN A 114 -6.74 6.90 -9.00
CA ASN A 114 -6.68 8.12 -9.80
C ASN A 114 -5.27 8.48 -10.29
N THR A 115 -4.21 8.11 -9.58
CA THR A 115 -2.84 8.57 -9.90
C THR A 115 -1.92 7.48 -10.44
N ILE A 116 -2.05 6.24 -9.94
CA ILE A 116 -1.13 5.15 -10.26
C ILE A 116 -1.86 3.82 -10.47
N PRO A 117 -2.84 3.76 -11.40
CA PRO A 117 -3.71 2.59 -11.57
C PRO A 117 -2.94 1.32 -11.96
N TYR A 118 -1.75 1.47 -12.56
CA TYR A 118 -0.88 0.37 -12.95
C TYR A 118 -0.42 -0.50 -11.77
N ILE A 119 -0.44 0.03 -10.54
CA ILE A 119 0.04 -0.71 -9.37
C ILE A 119 -0.86 -1.89 -9.01
N ALA A 120 -2.13 -1.86 -9.40
CA ALA A 120 -3.06 -2.96 -9.17
C ALA A 120 -2.67 -4.24 -9.95
N GLY A 121 -1.90 -4.09 -11.04
CA GLY A 121 -1.39 -5.20 -11.84
C GLY A 121 -0.03 -5.75 -11.40
N TYR A 122 0.54 -5.22 -10.31
CA TYR A 122 1.88 -5.62 -9.89
C TYR A 122 1.92 -7.07 -9.41
N PRO A 123 3.02 -7.80 -9.68
CA PRO A 123 3.25 -9.10 -9.08
C PRO A 123 3.42 -8.96 -7.55
N PRO A 124 3.29 -10.07 -6.80
CA PRO A 124 3.52 -10.08 -5.36
C PRO A 124 4.87 -9.44 -4.98
N PRO A 125 4.87 -8.36 -4.19
CA PRO A 125 6.02 -7.50 -3.96
C PRO A 125 7.17 -8.24 -3.30
N GLU A 126 6.89 -9.24 -2.47
CA GLU A 126 7.90 -10.03 -1.76
C GLU A 126 8.87 -10.71 -2.71
N THR A 127 8.36 -11.21 -3.85
CA THR A 127 9.20 -11.90 -4.85
C THR A 127 9.88 -10.93 -5.80
N PHE A 128 9.15 -9.90 -6.22
CA PHE A 128 9.59 -8.93 -7.20
C PHE A 128 10.65 -7.98 -6.62
N ILE A 129 10.36 -7.33 -5.50
CA ILE A 129 11.24 -6.33 -4.88
C ILE A 129 12.52 -6.99 -4.36
N HIS A 130 12.41 -8.19 -3.77
CA HIS A 130 13.57 -8.93 -3.25
C HIS A 130 14.55 -9.34 -4.35
N THR A 131 14.06 -9.55 -5.58
CA THR A 131 14.92 -9.92 -6.72
C THR A 131 15.44 -8.68 -7.45
N LEU A 132 14.59 -7.67 -7.63
CA LEU A 132 14.90 -6.48 -8.42
C LEU A 132 15.87 -5.53 -7.69
N VAL A 133 15.64 -5.23 -6.42
CA VAL A 133 16.43 -4.21 -5.69
C VAL A 133 17.92 -4.56 -5.64
N PRO A 134 18.35 -5.80 -5.33
CA PRO A 134 19.77 -6.16 -5.39
C PRO A 134 20.40 -6.00 -6.78
N LYS A 135 19.63 -6.24 -7.85
CA LYS A 135 20.11 -6.09 -9.23
C LYS A 135 20.21 -4.62 -9.62
N LEU A 136 19.26 -3.76 -9.22
CA LEU A 136 19.37 -2.32 -9.44
C LEU A 136 20.59 -1.71 -8.73
N ARG A 137 20.94 -2.23 -7.55
CA ARG A 137 22.14 -1.79 -6.82
C ARG A 137 23.45 -2.06 -7.56
N THR A 138 23.52 -3.01 -8.50
CA THR A 138 24.74 -3.24 -9.29
C THR A 138 25.04 -2.10 -10.27
N PHE A 139 24.03 -1.29 -10.62
CA PHE A 139 24.18 -0.08 -11.42
C PHE A 139 24.50 1.17 -10.58
N GLY A 140 24.81 0.99 -9.29
CA GLY A 140 25.08 2.09 -8.36
C GLY A 140 23.83 2.84 -7.90
N LEU A 141 22.63 2.33 -8.17
CA LEU A 141 21.38 2.96 -7.74
C LEU A 141 21.16 2.84 -6.23
N SER A 142 20.69 3.91 -5.61
CA SER A 142 20.35 3.96 -4.19
C SER A 142 19.06 3.18 -3.91
N LYS A 143 18.84 2.79 -2.64
CA LYS A 143 17.60 2.10 -2.26
C LYS A 143 16.37 2.97 -2.51
N THR A 144 16.48 4.28 -2.26
CA THR A 144 15.39 5.24 -2.49
C THR A 144 15.10 5.37 -3.98
N GLU A 145 16.14 5.48 -4.83
CA GLU A 145 15.99 5.52 -6.29
C GLU A 145 15.28 4.26 -6.80
N ALA A 146 15.71 3.07 -6.36
CA ALA A 146 15.07 1.80 -6.70
C ALA A 146 13.58 1.78 -6.34
N PHE A 147 13.22 2.21 -5.13
CA PHE A 147 11.84 2.23 -4.66
C PHE A 147 11.01 3.26 -5.43
N MET A 148 11.57 4.43 -5.74
CA MET A 148 10.89 5.46 -6.54
C MET A 148 10.64 5.00 -7.96
N MET A 149 11.61 4.34 -8.62
CA MET A 149 11.40 3.73 -9.94
C MET A 149 10.27 2.71 -9.94
N ILE A 150 10.19 1.87 -8.90
CA ILE A 150 9.12 0.88 -8.72
C ILE A 150 7.76 1.56 -8.52
N ASN A 151 7.69 2.61 -7.69
CA ASN A 151 6.44 3.33 -7.41
C ASN A 151 5.94 4.12 -8.63
N LEU A 152 6.84 4.66 -9.45
CA LEU A 152 6.52 5.39 -10.69
C LEU A 152 6.24 4.47 -11.88
N GLY A 153 6.49 3.16 -11.76
CA GLY A 153 6.24 2.19 -12.82
C GLY A 153 7.16 2.32 -14.03
N VAL A 154 8.43 2.69 -13.81
CA VAL A 154 9.43 2.75 -14.88
C VAL A 154 9.51 1.40 -15.60
N GLY A 155 9.42 1.41 -16.93
CA GLY A 155 9.47 0.22 -17.78
C GLY A 155 8.15 -0.55 -17.93
N LEU A 156 7.07 -0.12 -17.25
CA LEU A 156 5.73 -0.71 -17.33
C LEU A 156 4.78 0.14 -18.18
N ALA A 157 3.79 -0.53 -18.78
CA ALA A 157 2.68 0.15 -19.44
C ALA A 157 1.80 0.82 -18.37
N ARG A 158 1.98 2.13 -18.18
CA ARG A 158 1.14 2.96 -17.31
C ARG A 158 -0.16 3.22 -18.06
N GLY A 159 -1.13 2.32 -17.89
CA GLY A 159 -2.35 2.14 -18.68
C GLY A 159 -3.33 3.33 -18.82
N HIS A 160 -2.84 4.50 -19.22
CA HIS A 160 -3.61 5.54 -19.89
C HIS A 160 -3.57 5.40 -21.42
N GLU A 161 -2.89 4.36 -21.94
CA GLU A 161 -3.04 3.97 -23.34
C GLU A 161 -4.51 3.61 -23.58
N GLN A 162 -5.17 4.46 -24.36
CA GLN A 162 -6.57 4.38 -24.75
C GLN A 162 -7.02 2.94 -24.88
N GLN A 163 -7.92 2.54 -23.98
CA GLN A 163 -8.81 1.42 -24.22
C GLN A 163 -9.37 1.64 -25.64
N PRO A 164 -9.19 0.70 -26.59
CA PRO A 164 -9.72 0.88 -27.91
C PRO A 164 -11.21 1.08 -27.74
N SER A 165 -11.70 2.26 -28.12
CA SER A 165 -13.12 2.54 -28.20
C SER A 165 -13.70 1.51 -29.17
N ALA A 166 -14.22 0.42 -28.61
CA ALA A 166 -15.00 -0.56 -29.34
C ALA A 166 -16.33 0.13 -29.67
N ASN A 167 -16.29 0.91 -30.73
CA ASN A 167 -17.46 1.24 -31.54
C ASN A 167 -18.05 -0.08 -31.99
N GLY A 168 -19.13 -0.50 -31.33
CA GLY A 168 -19.90 -1.70 -31.64
C GLY A 168 -21.33 -1.51 -31.16
N ASP A 169 -22.14 -0.93 -32.04
CA ASP A 169 -23.59 -1.02 -32.16
C ASP A 169 -24.46 -0.86 -30.89
N ARG A 170 -24.96 0.37 -30.73
CA ARG A 170 -26.20 0.65 -30.01
C ARG A 170 -27.38 0.35 -30.94
N ASP A 171 -27.98 -0.82 -30.79
CA ASP A 171 -29.34 -1.09 -31.25
C ASP A 171 -30.23 -1.46 -30.05
N GLY A 172 -31.48 -1.02 -30.15
CA GLY A 172 -32.30 -0.62 -29.02
C GLY A 172 -32.84 -1.73 -28.11
N ASP A 173 -33.22 -1.33 -26.90
CA ASP A 173 -34.56 -1.64 -26.39
C ASP A 173 -34.97 -0.63 -25.31
N MET A 174 -36.12 -0.02 -25.51
CA MET A 174 -36.81 0.83 -24.55
C MET A 174 -37.94 -0.01 -23.96
N ASN A 175 -37.85 -0.43 -22.70
CA ASN A 175 -39.08 -0.64 -21.94
C ASN A 175 -38.96 -0.56 -20.42
N ALA A 176 -40.05 -0.06 -19.86
CA ALA A 176 -40.36 0.42 -18.54
C ALA A 176 -40.36 -0.62 -17.41
N LEU A 177 -40.07 -0.14 -16.19
CA LEU A 177 -40.88 -0.30 -14.95
C LEU A 177 -40.13 0.44 -13.80
N SER A 178 -40.50 1.63 -13.34
CA SER A 178 -41.68 2.08 -12.58
C SER A 178 -41.86 1.45 -11.18
N GLY A 179 -41.71 2.30 -10.15
CA GLY A 179 -42.20 2.13 -8.78
C GLY A 179 -41.06 2.03 -7.75
N THR A 180 -41.01 2.75 -6.63
CA THR A 180 -41.97 3.62 -5.94
C THR A 180 -41.18 4.42 -4.89
N ALA A 181 -41.62 5.65 -4.63
CA ALA A 181 -41.02 6.63 -3.73
C ALA A 181 -41.12 6.28 -2.24
N GLU A 182 -40.17 6.77 -1.44
CA GLU A 182 -40.48 7.32 -0.12
C GLU A 182 -39.48 8.42 0.27
N SER A 183 -40.03 9.63 0.39
CA SER A 183 -39.36 10.87 0.75
C SER A 183 -39.13 10.95 2.26
N THR A 184 -38.01 11.52 2.71
CA THR A 184 -37.99 12.29 3.96
C THR A 184 -37.05 13.48 3.87
N SER A 185 -37.64 14.62 4.21
CA SER A 185 -37.21 16.02 4.15
C SER A 185 -36.04 16.36 5.09
N GLY A 186 -35.25 17.41 4.78
CA GLY A 186 -34.26 17.93 5.73
C GLY A 186 -33.30 19.04 5.28
N ASN A 187 -33.84 20.22 4.95
CA ASN A 187 -33.31 21.53 5.41
C ASN A 187 -32.08 22.20 4.73
N GLY A 188 -32.37 23.11 3.79
CA GLY A 188 -32.00 24.54 3.73
C GLY A 188 -30.58 25.07 4.02
N ASN A 189 -29.92 25.61 2.98
CA ASN A 189 -29.08 26.84 3.03
C ASN A 189 -28.89 27.38 1.59
N ALA A 190 -29.69 28.34 1.12
CA ALA A 190 -29.46 29.79 1.13
C ALA A 190 -28.27 30.28 0.27
N GLY A 191 -28.59 30.71 -0.96
CA GLY A 191 -28.25 32.02 -1.51
C GLY A 191 -26.80 32.34 -1.88
N THR A 192 -26.50 32.34 -3.19
CA THR A 192 -25.77 33.45 -3.83
C THR A 192 -25.84 33.32 -5.35
N SER A 193 -26.50 34.30 -5.95
CA SER A 193 -26.47 34.69 -7.36
C SER A 193 -25.22 35.52 -7.64
N GLY A 194 -24.52 35.25 -8.74
CA GLY A 194 -23.35 36.04 -9.14
C GLY A 194 -22.83 35.62 -10.51
N ASP A 195 -23.29 36.38 -11.51
CA ASP A 195 -22.69 36.73 -12.79
C ASP A 195 -22.05 35.68 -13.72
N GLU A 196 -22.62 35.70 -14.92
CA GLU A 196 -22.12 35.14 -16.16
C GLU A 196 -20.84 35.87 -16.60
N GLU A 197 -19.69 35.21 -16.51
CA GLU A 197 -18.55 35.54 -17.36
C GLU A 197 -18.38 34.45 -18.42
N GLN A 198 -18.68 34.85 -19.65
CA GLN A 198 -18.35 34.13 -20.88
C GLN A 198 -16.83 33.94 -20.93
N HIS A 199 -16.38 32.75 -20.55
CA HIS A 199 -15.06 32.29 -20.93
C HIS A 199 -15.17 31.54 -22.26
N GLU A 200 -14.61 32.15 -23.30
CA GLU A 200 -14.39 31.52 -24.60
C GLU A 200 -13.70 30.16 -24.38
N ALA A 201 -14.35 29.10 -24.85
CA ALA A 201 -13.78 27.76 -24.87
C ALA A 201 -12.60 27.76 -25.84
N VAL A 202 -11.40 27.92 -25.28
CA VAL A 202 -10.13 27.65 -25.94
C VAL A 202 -10.16 26.18 -26.37
N GLY A 203 -9.83 25.97 -27.64
CA GLY A 203 -10.10 24.77 -28.41
C GLY A 203 -9.84 23.45 -27.67
N GLU A 204 -10.82 22.57 -27.81
CA GLU A 204 -10.82 21.15 -27.53
C GLU A 204 -9.78 20.46 -28.45
N GLY A 205 -8.50 20.69 -28.14
CA GLY A 205 -7.41 19.86 -28.60
C GLY A 205 -7.46 18.59 -27.78
N ASP A 206 -7.50 17.46 -28.47
CA ASP A 206 -7.40 16.10 -27.95
C ASP A 206 -6.21 16.01 -26.96
N GLU A 207 -6.43 16.32 -25.67
CA GLU A 207 -5.44 16.19 -24.60
C GLU A 207 -5.27 14.70 -24.32
N ALA A 208 -4.62 14.00 -25.25
CA ALA A 208 -3.98 12.74 -24.94
C ALA A 208 -3.01 13.02 -23.80
N ALA A 209 -3.41 12.63 -22.59
CA ALA A 209 -2.69 12.90 -21.35
C ALA A 209 -1.19 12.61 -21.54
N TYR A 210 -0.37 13.65 -21.45
CA TYR A 210 1.07 13.54 -21.60
C TYR A 210 1.61 12.46 -20.64
N GLN A 211 2.23 11.43 -21.22
CA GLN A 211 2.88 10.37 -20.45
C GLN A 211 4.39 10.63 -20.47
N PRO A 212 5.02 10.91 -19.31
CA PRO A 212 6.46 11.12 -19.27
C PRO A 212 7.17 9.83 -19.65
N SER A 213 8.10 9.85 -20.58
CA SER A 213 8.92 8.71 -20.97
C SER A 213 9.68 8.11 -19.78
N ASP A 214 10.12 6.85 -19.89
CA ASP A 214 10.95 6.21 -18.86
C ASP A 214 12.22 7.01 -18.57
N MET A 215 12.77 7.70 -19.58
CA MET A 215 13.95 8.56 -19.44
C MET A 215 13.65 9.81 -18.60
N GLU A 216 12.51 10.47 -18.84
CA GLU A 216 12.09 11.64 -18.05
C GLU A 216 11.84 11.26 -16.58
N LEU A 217 11.21 10.11 -16.35
CA LEU A 217 11.04 9.57 -14.99
C LEU A 217 12.39 9.30 -14.31
N LEU A 218 13.34 8.67 -15.01
CA LEU A 218 14.66 8.37 -14.47
C LEU A 218 15.46 9.63 -14.18
N SER A 219 15.38 10.63 -15.04
CA SER A 219 15.99 11.95 -14.81
C SER A 219 15.41 12.67 -13.59
N CYS A 220 14.16 12.40 -13.22
CA CYS A 220 13.54 12.97 -12.02
C CYS A 220 13.91 12.21 -10.74
N VAL A 221 14.18 10.90 -10.84
CA VAL A 221 14.45 10.03 -9.69
C VAL A 221 15.94 9.99 -9.33
N ILE A 222 16.81 9.98 -10.33
CA ILE A 222 18.25 9.81 -10.14
C ILE A 222 18.90 11.17 -10.04
N GLU A 223 19.51 11.45 -8.88
CA GLU A 223 20.31 12.66 -8.70
C GLU A 223 21.58 12.59 -9.56
N GLU A 224 22.00 13.73 -10.11
CA GLU A 224 23.19 13.84 -10.98
C GLU A 224 23.12 12.86 -12.18
N PHE A 225 21.92 12.66 -12.74
CA PHE A 225 21.64 11.66 -13.79
C PHE A 225 22.61 11.73 -14.98
N GLU A 226 22.88 12.94 -15.49
CA GLU A 226 23.79 13.15 -16.63
C GLU A 226 25.27 12.89 -16.26
N ASP A 227 25.67 13.20 -15.02
CA ASP A 227 27.04 12.98 -14.54
C ASP A 227 27.31 11.50 -14.23
N ARG A 228 26.30 10.77 -13.76
CA ARG A 228 26.38 9.34 -13.43
C ARG A 228 26.32 8.45 -14.67
N PHE A 229 25.59 8.87 -15.70
CA PHE A 229 25.41 8.13 -16.94
C PHE A 229 25.74 8.99 -18.17
N PRO A 230 27.00 9.42 -18.34
CA PRO A 230 27.40 10.29 -19.43
C PRO A 230 27.50 9.54 -20.76
N GLY A 231 27.11 10.21 -21.85
CA GLY A 231 27.30 9.74 -23.23
C GLY A 231 26.50 8.49 -23.60
N ASP A 232 26.88 7.89 -24.74
CA ASP A 232 26.18 6.74 -25.32
C ASP A 232 26.25 5.49 -24.41
N GLU A 233 27.39 5.27 -23.74
CA GLU A 233 27.55 4.18 -22.76
C GLU A 233 26.56 4.30 -21.59
N GLY A 234 26.32 5.53 -21.12
CA GLY A 234 25.32 5.83 -20.10
C GLY A 234 23.90 5.52 -20.57
N GLN A 235 23.55 5.92 -21.79
CA GLN A 235 22.25 5.60 -22.39
C GLN A 235 22.01 4.10 -22.52
N GLU A 236 23.02 3.32 -22.92
CA GLU A 236 22.92 1.86 -22.95
C GLU A 236 22.70 1.26 -21.55
N GLN A 237 23.35 1.79 -20.51
CA GLN A 237 23.14 1.35 -19.13
C GLN A 237 21.71 1.64 -18.67
N ILE A 238 21.17 2.80 -19.02
CA ILE A 238 19.80 3.17 -18.69
C ILE A 238 18.81 2.24 -19.40
N GLN A 239 19.02 1.93 -20.68
CA GLN A 239 18.20 0.95 -21.40
C GLN A 239 18.28 -0.44 -20.76
N LYS A 240 19.47 -0.85 -20.30
CA LYS A 240 19.65 -2.11 -19.54
C LYS A 240 18.88 -2.08 -18.22
N ILE A 241 18.83 -0.95 -17.51
CA ILE A 241 18.05 -0.78 -16.27
C ILE A 241 16.55 -0.92 -16.54
N VAL A 242 16.02 -0.21 -17.55
CA VAL A 242 14.60 -0.27 -17.93
C VAL A 242 14.21 -1.68 -18.36
N GLN A 243 15.04 -2.33 -19.19
CA GLN A 243 14.81 -3.70 -19.63
C GLN A 243 14.84 -4.69 -18.46
N LEU A 244 15.78 -4.52 -17.53
CA LEU A 244 15.86 -5.35 -16.32
C LEU A 244 14.57 -5.25 -15.48
N ILE A 245 14.03 -4.05 -15.27
CA ILE A 245 12.79 -3.87 -14.51
C ILE A 245 11.63 -4.59 -15.22
N ARG A 246 11.53 -4.44 -16.54
CA ARG A 246 10.50 -5.09 -17.37
C ARG A 246 10.60 -6.62 -17.32
N ASP A 247 11.80 -7.16 -17.47
CA ASP A 247 12.05 -8.61 -17.44
C ASP A 247 11.72 -9.22 -16.07
N GLU A 248 12.11 -8.55 -14.98
CA GLU A 248 11.79 -9.00 -13.62
C GLU A 248 10.29 -8.94 -13.34
N TYR A 249 9.61 -7.90 -13.84
CA TYR A 249 8.16 -7.77 -13.70
C TYR A 249 7.44 -8.92 -14.42
N GLN A 250 7.80 -9.21 -15.68
CA GLN A 250 7.23 -10.32 -16.45
C GLN A 250 7.57 -11.68 -15.83
N SER A 251 8.80 -11.86 -15.32
CA SER A 251 9.22 -13.08 -14.63
C SER A 251 8.39 -13.31 -13.37
N ALA A 252 8.19 -12.27 -12.56
CA ALA A 252 7.42 -12.35 -11.32
C ALA A 252 5.92 -12.60 -11.60
N GLN A 253 5.34 -11.98 -12.62
CA GLN A 253 3.98 -12.29 -13.06
C GLN A 253 3.83 -13.75 -13.51
N THR A 254 4.76 -14.25 -14.33
CA THR A 254 4.75 -15.64 -14.82
C THR A 254 4.85 -16.64 -13.66
N LYS A 255 5.75 -16.39 -12.70
CA LYS A 255 5.91 -17.23 -11.50
C LYS A 255 4.63 -17.26 -10.67
N HIS A 256 3.98 -16.11 -10.48
CA HIS A 256 2.72 -16.02 -9.74
C HIS A 256 1.56 -16.72 -10.47
N ALA A 257 1.49 -16.62 -11.79
CA ALA A 257 0.50 -17.34 -12.60
C ALA A 257 0.70 -18.86 -12.51
N ALA A 258 1.95 -19.33 -12.55
CA ALA A 258 2.28 -20.75 -12.42
C ALA A 258 1.90 -21.32 -11.05
N THR A 259 2.13 -20.57 -9.96
CA THR A 259 1.77 -21.01 -8.60
C THR A 259 0.26 -21.11 -8.37
N ASN A 260 -0.54 -20.30 -9.06
CA ASN A 260 -2.01 -20.34 -8.93
C ASN A 260 -2.67 -21.38 -9.85
N GLY A 261 -1.99 -21.80 -10.92
CA GLY A 261 -2.49 -22.79 -11.88
C GLY A 261 -2.44 -24.25 -11.40
N ASP A 262 -1.51 -24.60 -10.50
CA ASP A 262 -1.26 -26.00 -10.12
C ASP A 262 -2.22 -26.52 -9.01
N ALA A 263 -3.05 -25.64 -8.43
CA ALA A 263 -3.97 -25.99 -7.34
C ALA A 263 -5.33 -26.58 -7.80
N ARG A 264 -5.60 -26.69 -9.11
CA ARG A 264 -6.91 -27.12 -9.65
C ARG A 264 -6.92 -28.41 -10.49
N GLY A 265 -5.81 -29.16 -10.54
CA GLY A 265 -5.65 -30.31 -11.47
C GLY A 265 -5.66 -31.73 -10.89
N LYS A 266 -5.86 -31.93 -9.58
CA LYS A 266 -5.89 -33.26 -8.95
C LYS A 266 -7.26 -33.53 -8.32
N GLY A 267 -8.22 -33.97 -9.13
CA GLY A 267 -9.55 -34.38 -8.69
C GLY A 267 -10.13 -35.42 -9.63
N ASP A 268 -9.86 -36.68 -9.30
CA ASP A 268 -10.59 -37.91 -9.65
C ASP A 268 -11.01 -38.15 -11.10
N THR A 269 -10.06 -38.71 -11.86
CA THR A 269 -10.36 -39.76 -12.84
C THR A 269 -10.56 -41.08 -12.06
N MET A 270 -11.80 -41.40 -11.67
CA MET A 270 -12.19 -42.78 -11.40
C MET A 270 -13.08 -43.26 -12.55
N ASP A 271 -12.42 -43.90 -13.52
CA ASP A 271 -13.03 -44.75 -14.52
C ASP A 271 -13.45 -46.06 -13.82
N VAL A 272 -14.76 -46.30 -13.72
CA VAL A 272 -15.31 -47.60 -13.34
C VAL A 272 -16.23 -48.03 -14.47
N SER A 273 -15.89 -49.20 -15.00
CA SER A 273 -16.46 -49.92 -16.14
C SER A 273 -17.97 -50.05 -16.18
#